data_AF-A0A845GFN7-F1
#
_entry.id   AF-A0A845GFN7-F1
#
_cell.length_a   1.000
_cell.length_b   1.000
_cell.length_c   1.000
_cell.angle_alpha   90.00
_cell.angle_beta   90.00
_cell.angle_gamma   90.00
#
_symmetry.space_group_name_H-M   'P 1'
#
loop_
_entity.id
_entity.type
_entity.pdbx_description
1 polymer ?
#
loop_
_entity_poly.entity_id
_entity_poly.type
_entity_poly.pdbx_seq_one_letter_code
_entity_poly.pdbx_strand_id
1 'polypeptide(L)' 'QAGVAAAVRRSLWVLRDGRPQELSVTLGISDGRYTEVSGAGLEAGVPVITDQRAAAP' A
#
# COMPACT_ATOMS: atom_id res chain seq x y z
N GLN A 1 -21.21 14.83 -7.12
CA GLN A 1 -21.18 14.50 -5.68
C GLN A 1 -19.71 14.45 -5.27
N ALA A 2 -19.21 15.51 -4.62
CA ALA A 2 -17.84 15.56 -4.12
C ALA A 2 -17.76 14.87 -2.75
N GLY A 3 -16.65 14.19 -2.51
CA GLY A 3 -16.51 13.11 -1.54
C GLY A 3 -16.45 13.52 -0.07
N VAL A 4 -16.85 12.57 0.76
CA VAL A 4 -16.11 12.16 1.95
C VAL A 4 -16.06 10.63 1.92
N ALA A 5 -15.09 10.06 1.19
CA ALA A 5 -14.77 8.66 1.44
C ALA A 5 -14.16 8.64 2.84
N ALA A 6 -14.89 8.10 3.82
CA ALA A 6 -14.34 7.82 5.14
C ALA A 6 -12.98 7.14 4.93
N ALA A 7 -11.91 7.67 5.52
CA ALA A 7 -10.56 7.16 5.33
C ALA A 7 -10.52 5.69 5.78
N VAL A 8 -10.73 4.77 4.83
CA VAL A 8 -10.60 3.34 5.06
C VAL A 8 -9.11 3.13 5.27
N ARG A 9 -8.73 2.80 6.50
CA ARG A 9 -7.35 2.46 6.85
C ARG A 9 -6.99 1.21 6.06
N ARG A 10 -6.03 1.32 5.15
CA ARG A 10 -5.52 0.20 4.35
C ARG A 10 -4.07 -0.07 4.75
N SER A 11 -3.63 -1.28 4.45
CA SER A 11 -2.26 -1.72 4.71
C SER A 11 -1.51 -1.93 3.41
N LEU A 12 -0.25 -1.50 3.39
CA LEU A 12 0.72 -1.79 2.34
C LEU A 12 1.87 -2.58 2.97
N TRP A 13 2.39 -3.56 2.26
CA TRP A 13 3.52 -4.35 2.73
C TRP A 13 4.79 -3.93 1.99
N VAL A 14 5.83 -3.56 2.73
CA VAL A 14 7.15 -3.26 2.19
C VAL A 14 8.14 -4.36 2.57
N LEU A 15 9.18 -4.53 1.76
CA LEU A 15 10.26 -5.44 2.07
C LEU A 15 11.41 -4.65 2.72
N ARG A 16 11.77 -4.98 3.96
CA ARG A 16 12.93 -4.39 4.65
C ARG A 16 13.77 -5.49 5.26
N ASP A 17 15.06 -5.48 4.97
CA ASP A 17 16.01 -6.49 5.45
C ASP A 17 15.56 -7.93 5.17
N GLY A 18 14.96 -8.15 3.99
CA GLY A 18 14.43 -9.44 3.57
C GLY A 18 13.15 -9.89 4.27
N ARG A 19 12.51 -9.02 5.07
CA ARG A 19 11.28 -9.32 5.81
C ARG A 19 10.11 -8.42 5.39
N PRO A 20 8.90 -8.96 5.27
CA PRO A 20 7.70 -8.16 5.04
C PRO A 20 7.39 -7.32 6.28
N GLN A 21 7.19 -6.02 6.10
CA GLN A 21 6.75 -5.09 7.14
C GLN A 21 5.48 -4.39 6.68
N GLU A 22 4.45 -4.42 7.53
CA GLU A 22 3.18 -3.73 7.30
C GLU A 22 3.29 -2.24 7.58
N LEU A 23 2.78 -1.42 6.66
CA LEU A 23 2.61 0.02 6.81
C LEU A 23 1.12 0.37 6.70
N SER A 24 0.62 1.16 7.65
CA SER A 24 -0.69 1.79 7.51
C SER A 24 -0.62 2.92 6.48
N VAL A 25 -1.55 2.92 5.53
CA VAL A 25 -1.62 3.90 4.45
C VAL A 25 -3.01 4.49 4.29
N THR A 26 -3.05 5.69 3.72
CA THR A 26 -4.24 6.37 3.23
C THR A 26 -4.25 6.30 1.71
N LEU A 27 -5.40 5.95 1.14
CA LEU A 27 -5.62 6.04 -0.31
C LEU A 27 -6.17 7.42 -0.65
N GLY A 28 -5.64 8.04 -1.70
CA GLY A 28 -6.05 9.33 -2.25
C GLY A 28 -6.86 9.17 -3.54
N ILE A 29 -6.61 10.06 -4.50
CA ILE A 29 -7.32 10.10 -5.78
C ILE A 29 -6.93 8.89 -6.65
N SER A 30 -7.87 8.37 -7.43
CA SER A 30 -7.61 7.37 -8.46
C SER A 30 -8.05 7.86 -9.83
N ASP A 31 -7.29 7.52 -10.87
CA ASP A 31 -7.62 7.77 -12.28
C ASP A 31 -8.16 6.52 -13.01
N GLY A 32 -8.44 5.45 -12.27
CA GLY A 32 -8.88 4.15 -12.80
C GLY A 32 -7.75 3.19 -13.16
N ARG A 33 -6.49 3.66 -13.21
CA ARG A 33 -5.29 2.82 -13.40
C ARG A 33 -4.35 2.87 -12.20
N TYR A 34 -4.20 4.04 -11.62
CA TYR A 34 -3.38 4.32 -10.45
C TYR A 34 -4.23 4.94 -9.35
N THR A 35 -3.81 4.73 -8.10
CA THR A 35 -4.37 5.37 -6.92
C THR A 35 -3.23 5.99 -6.14
N GLU A 36 -3.39 7.23 -5.70
CA GLU A 36 -2.46 7.88 -4.79
C GLU A 36 -2.42 7.14 -3.45
N VAL A 37 -1.22 6.95 -2.90
CA VAL A 37 -1.04 6.30 -1.59
C VAL A 37 -0.06 7.13 -0.78
N SER A 38 -0.45 7.47 0.45
CA SER A 38 0.40 8.19 1.40
C SER A 38 0.39 7.51 2.77
N GLY A 39 1.49 7.62 3.50
CA GLY A 39 1.61 7.01 4.82
C GLY A 39 3.00 7.24 5.40
N ALA A 40 3.10 7.17 6.73
CA ALA A 40 4.39 7.32 7.41
C ALA A 40 5.35 6.19 7.00
N GLY A 41 6.56 6.55 6.59
CA GLY A 41 7.58 5.58 6.17
C GLY A 41 7.40 5.00 4.76
N LEU A 42 6.45 5.51 3.97
CA LEU A 42 6.37 5.26 2.54
C LEU A 42 7.21 6.32 1.80
N GLU A 43 8.41 5.93 1.39
CA GLU A 43 9.37 6.80 0.71
C GLU A 43 9.64 6.27 -0.71
N ALA A 44 10.03 7.16 -1.62
CA ALA A 44 10.40 6.76 -2.97
C ALA A 44 11.57 5.75 -2.96
N GLY A 45 11.46 4.70 -3.77
CA GLY A 45 12.47 3.65 -3.87
C GLY A 45 12.36 2.52 -2.82
N VAL A 46 11.43 2.61 -1.85
CA VAL A 46 11.16 1.47 -0.97
C VAL A 46 10.53 0.32 -1.77
N PRO A 47 11.02 -0.92 -1.65
CA PRO A 47 10.42 -2.05 -2.34
C PRO A 47 9.09 -2.42 -1.68
N VAL A 48 8.05 -2.51 -2.49
CA VAL A 48 6.69 -2.89 -2.10
C VAL A 48 6.42 -4.32 -2.55
N ILE A 49 5.70 -5.08 -1.73
CA ILE A 49 5.24 -6.42 -2.05
C ILE A 49 3.91 -6.30 -2.78
N THR A 50 3.88 -6.72 -4.05
CA THR A 50 2.68 -6.63 -4.91
C THR A 50 1.98 -7.96 -5.13
N ASP A 51 2.62 -9.08 -4.75
CA ASP A 51 2.04 -10.43 -4.87
C ASP A 51 2.67 -11.37 -3.83
N GLN A 52 1.98 -12.47 -3.53
CA GLN A 52 2.48 -13.57 -2.72
C GLN A 52 1.92 -14.89 -3.22
N ARG A 53 2.75 -15.94 -3.21
CA ARG A 53 2.33 -17.30 -3.52
C ARG A 53 2.50 -18.19 -2.31
N ALA A 54 1.54 -19.07 -2.08
CA ALA A 54 1.76 -20.22 -1.21
C ALA A 54 2.81 -21.15 -1.86
N ALA A 55 3.55 -21.89 -1.03
CA ALA A 55 4.29 -23.04 -1.53
C ALA A 55 3.29 -24.08 -2.07
N ALA A 56 3.66 -24.77 -3.15
CA ALA A 56 2.91 -25.95 -3.55
C ALA A 56 3.06 -27.02 -2.44
N PRO A 57 2.01 -27.83 -2.18
CA PRO A 57 2.05 -28.88 -1.17
C PRO A 57 3.13 -29.93 -1.46
#